data_AF-A0A939NFK2-F1
#
_entry.id   AF-A0A939NFK2-F1
#
_cell.length_a   1.000
_cell.length_b   1.000
_cell.length_c   1.000
_cell.angle_alpha   90.00
_cell.angle_beta   90.00
_cell.angle_gamma   90.00
#
_symmetry.space_group_name_H-M   'P 1'
#
loop_
_entity.id
_entity.type
_entity.pdbx_description
1 polymer ?
#
loop_
_entity_poly.entity_id
_entity_poly.type
_entity_poly.pdbx_seq_one_letter_code
_entity_poly.pdbx_strand_id
1 'polypeptide(L)'
;MEQMRQMLKVAFNWLLGRSLAQHLDTSAVAATRHISSNRYDFINRNNNIVLEYQKKSLISLSLPKVIQGMTGEELSIIRNLTTKYPLEK
;
A
#
# COMPACT_ATOMS: atom_id res chain seq x y z
N MET A 1 -18.18 3.65 12.17
CA MET A 1 -18.56 2.24 12.38
C MET A 1 -17.57 1.40 11.62
N GLU A 2 -16.52 0.94 12.29
CA GLU A 2 -15.51 0.08 11.67
C GLU A 2 -16.11 -1.31 11.51
N GLN A 3 -16.30 -1.75 10.26
CA GLN A 3 -16.81 -3.10 10.00
C GLN A 3 -15.71 -4.12 10.32
N MET A 4 -16.02 -5.05 11.22
CA MET A 4 -15.13 -6.16 11.53
C MET A 4 -15.01 -7.09 10.32
N ARG A 5 -13.82 -7.15 9.71
CA ARG A 5 -13.56 -7.99 8.54
C ARG A 5 -13.23 -9.43 8.97
N GLN A 6 -13.99 -10.39 8.47
CA GLN A 6 -13.66 -11.81 8.61
C GLN A 6 -12.76 -12.27 7.46
N MET A 7 -11.75 -13.09 7.75
CA MET A 7 -10.86 -13.68 6.75
C MET A 7 -10.79 -15.20 6.91
N LEU A 8 -11.15 -15.91 5.84
CA LEU A 8 -10.91 -17.35 5.71
C LEU A 8 -9.56 -17.57 5.03
N LYS A 9 -8.79 -18.53 5.53
CA LYS A 9 -7.48 -18.90 4.97
C LYS A 9 -7.41 -20.40 4.75
N VAL A 10 -6.91 -20.78 3.58
CA VAL A 10 -6.52 -22.15 3.26
C VAL A 10 -5.03 -22.09 2.89
N ALA A 11 -4.24 -23.00 3.46
CA ALA A 11 -2.81 -23.06 3.23
C ALA A 11 -2.42 -24.48 2.83
N PHE A 12 -1.51 -24.57 1.85
CA PHE A 12 -0.88 -25.81 1.43
C PHE A 12 0.60 -25.75 1.80
N ASN A 13 1.10 -26.77 2.50
CA ASN A 13 2.48 -26.87 2.93
C ASN A 13 3.11 -28.12 2.31
N TRP A 14 4.32 -27.99 1.79
CA TRP A 14 5.05 -29.10 1.17
C TRP A 14 6.47 -29.17 1.72
N LEU A 15 6.80 -30.26 2.41
CA LEU A 15 8.13 -30.50 2.95
C LEU A 15 8.94 -31.32 1.93
N LEU A 16 9.93 -30.68 1.31
CA LEU A 16 10.83 -31.36 0.39
C LEU A 16 11.60 -32.48 1.11
N GLY A 17 11.79 -33.61 0.44
CA GLY A 17 12.49 -34.78 0.99
C GLY A 17 11.61 -35.76 1.79
N ARG A 18 10.30 -35.50 1.92
CA ARG A 18 9.32 -36.45 2.45
C ARG A 18 8.51 -37.10 1.33
N SER A 19 8.03 -38.32 1.57
CA SER A 19 7.16 -39.01 0.61
C SER A 19 5.75 -38.41 0.61
N LEU A 20 5.04 -38.57 -0.51
CA LEU A 20 3.65 -38.12 -0.61
C LEU A 20 2.75 -38.80 0.44
N ALA A 21 2.97 -40.09 0.72
CA ALA A 21 2.23 -40.81 1.74
C ALA A 21 2.37 -40.16 3.13
N GLN A 22 3.56 -39.68 3.48
CA GLN A 22 3.80 -38.99 4.75
C GLN A 22 3.12 -37.62 4.83
N HIS A 23 2.86 -36.96 3.69
CA HIS A 23 2.12 -35.70 3.66
C HIS A 23 0.61 -35.88 3.78
N LEU A 24 0.08 -37.03 3.36
CA LEU A 24 -1.35 -37.35 3.39
C LEU A 24 -1.77 -38.14 4.66
N ASP A 25 -0.81 -38.54 5.47
CA ASP A 25 -1.05 -39.27 6.72
C ASP A 25 -1.50 -38.31 7.84
N THR A 26 -2.73 -38.51 8.31
CA THR A 26 -3.31 -37.73 9.42
C THR A 26 -2.56 -37.89 10.74
N SER A 27 -1.90 -39.03 10.97
CA SER A 27 -1.13 -39.29 12.19
C SER A 27 0.18 -38.50 12.25
N ALA A 28 0.71 -38.07 11.09
CA ALA A 28 1.95 -37.31 10.98
C ALA A 28 1.80 -35.82 11.39
N VAL A 29 0.58 -35.32 11.54
CA VAL A 29 0.30 -33.91 11.90
C VAL A 29 0.83 -33.54 13.29
N ALA A 30 0.85 -34.47 14.24
CA ALA A 30 1.42 -34.20 15.56
C ALA A 30 2.92 -33.89 15.44
N ALA A 31 3.64 -34.69 14.65
CA ALA A 31 5.08 -34.56 14.43
C ALA A 31 5.50 -33.23 13.80
N THR A 32 4.65 -32.64 12.92
CA THR A 32 4.96 -31.35 12.28
C THR A 32 4.90 -30.16 13.23
N ARG A 33 4.23 -30.29 14.39
CA ARG A 33 4.15 -29.23 15.41
C ARG A 33 5.34 -29.23 16.39
N HIS A 34 6.28 -30.16 16.26
CA HIS A 34 7.46 -30.20 17.13
C HIS A 34 8.50 -29.14 16.71
N ILE A 35 9.25 -28.65 17.69
CA ILE A 35 10.31 -27.63 17.49
C ILE A 35 11.36 -28.09 16.46
N SER A 36 11.68 -29.39 16.41
CA SER A 36 12.62 -29.96 15.43
C SER A 36 12.12 -29.87 13.99
N SER A 37 10.79 -29.84 13.78
CA SER A 37 10.16 -29.67 12.45
C SER A 37 10.06 -28.21 12.04
N ASN A 38 9.93 -27.30 13.01
CA ASN A 38 9.77 -25.85 12.80
C ASN A 38 10.95 -25.17 12.09
N ARG A 39 12.09 -25.86 11.96
CA ARG A 39 13.28 -25.35 11.24
C ARG A 39 13.04 -25.10 9.74
N TYR A 40 11.98 -25.69 9.17
CA TYR A 40 11.61 -25.54 7.77
C TYR A 40 10.34 -24.69 7.59
N ASP A 41 9.76 -24.19 8.68
CA ASP A 41 8.53 -23.39 8.62
C ASP A 41 8.83 -22.01 8.04
N PHE A 42 7.82 -21.45 7.36
CA PHE A 42 7.90 -20.07 6.91
C PHE A 42 7.99 -19.11 8.08
N ILE A 43 8.73 -18.01 7.90
CA ILE A 43 8.80 -16.97 8.91
C ILE A 43 7.39 -16.37 9.09
N ASN A 44 6.87 -16.41 10.32
CA ASN A 44 5.57 -15.86 10.65
C ASN A 44 5.60 -14.33 10.65
N ARG A 45 5.16 -13.70 9.55
CA ARG A 45 5.16 -12.25 9.35
C ARG A 45 3.93 -11.81 8.55
N ASN A 46 3.61 -10.52 8.59
CA ASN A 46 2.73 -9.91 7.60
C ASN A 46 3.53 -9.60 6.32
N ASN A 47 3.29 -10.36 5.25
CA ASN A 47 3.95 -10.13 3.97
C ASN A 47 3.22 -9.10 3.09
N ASN A 48 2.13 -8.49 3.58
CA ASN A 48 1.42 -7.44 2.84
C ASN A 48 2.14 -6.11 3.02
N ILE A 49 2.42 -5.43 1.90
CA ILE A 49 2.89 -4.04 1.92
C ILE A 49 1.67 -3.15 2.18
N VAL A 50 1.58 -2.64 3.41
CA VAL A 50 0.50 -1.71 3.80
C VAL A 50 0.84 -0.35 3.24
N LEU A 51 -0.01 0.15 2.35
CA LEU A 51 0.16 1.45 1.70
C LEU A 51 -0.81 2.46 2.31
N GLU A 52 -0.32 3.68 2.50
CA GLU A 52 -1.15 4.84 2.82
C GLU A 52 -1.25 5.75 1.58
N TYR A 53 -2.43 6.32 1.38
CA TYR A 53 -2.64 7.26 0.30
C TYR A 53 -2.37 8.70 0.79
N GLN A 54 -1.41 9.38 0.16
CA GLN A 54 -1.24 10.83 0.33
C GLN A 54 -1.88 11.58 -0.85
N LYS A 55 -2.84 12.45 -0.56
CA LYS A 55 -3.47 13.30 -1.58
C LYS A 55 -2.46 14.31 -2.11
N LYS A 56 -2.22 14.27 -3.42
CA LYS A 56 -1.35 15.24 -4.10
C LYS A 56 -2.04 16.61 -4.23
N SER A 57 -1.26 17.69 -4.22
CA SER A 57 -1.77 19.02 -4.58
C SER A 57 -2.29 19.01 -6.02
N LEU A 58 -3.48 19.55 -6.23
CA LEU A 58 -4.17 19.54 -7.53
C LEU A 58 -4.08 20.88 -8.25
N ILE A 59 -3.84 21.96 -7.51
CA ILE A 59 -3.80 23.34 -7.99
C ILE A 59 -2.65 24.05 -7.29
N SER A 60 -1.81 24.73 -8.06
CA SER A 60 -0.74 25.59 -7.56
C SER A 60 -0.81 26.94 -8.27
N LEU A 61 -0.93 28.02 -7.50
CA LEU A 61 -0.95 29.40 -7.99
C LEU A 61 0.21 30.17 -7.37
N SER A 62 0.95 30.90 -8.21
CA SER A 62 2.00 31.81 -7.76
C SER A 62 1.72 33.24 -8.21
N LEU A 63 1.93 34.17 -7.27
CA LEU A 63 1.82 35.61 -7.48
C LEU A 63 3.22 36.24 -7.48
N PRO A 64 3.41 37.37 -8.17
CA PRO A 64 4.65 38.14 -8.08
C PRO A 64 4.83 38.70 -6.66
N LYS A 65 6.08 38.73 -6.18
CA LYS A 65 6.42 39.23 -4.84
C LYS A 65 6.22 40.75 -4.71
N VAL A 66 6.32 41.46 -5.82
CA VAL A 66 6.18 42.91 -5.92
C VAL A 66 5.31 43.21 -7.13
N ILE A 67 4.35 44.10 -6.95
CA ILE A 67 3.50 44.63 -8.02
C ILE A 67 3.88 46.10 -8.18
N GLN A 68 4.36 46.47 -9.36
CA GLN A 68 4.77 47.82 -9.73
C GLN A 68 4.18 48.13 -11.10
N GLY A 69 3.64 49.33 -11.25
CA GLY A 69 2.99 49.79 -12.47
C GLY A 69 2.68 51.28 -12.41
N MET A 70 2.15 51.82 -13.50
CA MET A 70 1.71 53.20 -13.59
C MET A 70 0.24 53.35 -13.17
N THR A 71 -0.15 54.53 -12.70
CA THR A 71 -1.54 54.83 -12.33
C THR A 71 -2.46 54.61 -13.54
N GLY A 72 -3.43 53.71 -13.41
CA GLY A 72 -4.37 53.35 -14.47
C GLY A 72 -3.95 52.16 -15.34
N GLU A 73 -2.80 51.52 -15.05
CA GLU A 73 -2.34 50.32 -15.76
C GLU A 73 -3.03 49.04 -15.23
N GLU A 74 -3.55 48.21 -16.14
CA GLU A 74 -4.04 46.87 -15.81
C GLU A 74 -2.90 45.85 -15.88
N LEU A 75 -2.55 45.24 -14.74
CA LEU A 75 -1.47 44.26 -14.64
C LEU A 75 -2.00 42.85 -14.35
N SER A 76 -1.55 41.87 -15.14
CA SER A 76 -1.79 40.46 -14.84
C SER A 76 -0.96 40.01 -13.64
N ILE A 77 -1.63 39.58 -12.57
CA ILE A 77 -0.99 39.14 -11.31
C ILE A 77 -0.69 37.64 -11.28
N ILE A 78 -1.18 36.85 -12.24
CA ILE A 78 -0.98 35.40 -12.25
C ILE A 78 0.35 35.10 -12.93
N ARG A 79 1.35 34.68 -12.14
CA ARG A 79 2.69 34.35 -12.66
C ARG A 79 2.76 32.93 -13.20
N ASN A 80 2.34 31.96 -12.39
CA ASN A 80 2.21 30.57 -12.82
C ASN A 80 0.96 29.97 -12.19
N LEU A 81 0.22 29.21 -13.00
CA LEU A 81 -0.94 28.44 -12.60
C LEU A 81 -0.76 27.02 -13.14
N THR A 82 -0.75 26.04 -12.25
CA THR A 82 -0.71 24.62 -12.62
C THR A 82 -1.92 23.94 -12.02
N THR A 83 -2.75 23.35 -12.87
CA THR A 83 -3.95 22.63 -12.46
C THR A 83 -3.94 21.24 -13.07
N LYS A 84 -4.35 20.23 -12.31
CA LYS A 84 -4.54 18.87 -12.84
C LYS A 84 -5.79 18.77 -13.71
N TYR A 85 -6.82 19.56 -13.41
CA TYR A 85 -8.11 19.54 -14.09
C TYR A 85 -8.34 20.88 -14.81
N PRO A 86 -9.10 20.89 -15.93
CA PRO A 86 -9.49 22.13 -16.60
C PRO A 86 -10.27 23.05 -15.66
N LEU A 87 -10.09 24.36 -15.82
CA LEU A 87 -10.89 25.36 -15.11
C LEU A 87 -12.17 25.62 -15.91
N GLU A 88 -13.32 25.53 -15.24
CA GLU A 88 -14.59 25.98 -15.80
C GLU A 88 -14.60 27.53 -15.85
N LYS A 89 -15.23 28.07 -16.89
CA LYS A 89 -15.30 29.51 -17.18
C LYS A 89 -16.32 30.23 -16.32
#